data_AF-A0A2V5N9S0-F1
#
_entry.id   AF-A0A2V5N9S0-F1
#
_cell.length_a   1.000
_cell.length_b   1.000
_cell.length_c   1.000
_cell.angle_alpha   90.00
_cell.angle_beta   90.00
_cell.angle_gamma   90.00
#
_symmetry.space_group_name_H-M   'P 1'
#
loop_
_entity.id
_entity.type
_entity.pdbx_description
1 polymer ?
#
loop_
_entity_poly.entity_id
_entity_poly.type
_entity_poly.pdbx_seq_one_letter_code
_entity_poly.pdbx_strand_id
1 'polypeptide(L)'
;MKTQKNNRVNHLGHSLRLQMAMLAAGIVLAVFCLAAHSVSAQTLMAFNFNEGTGTNVTSADGKLVGTFVVTNGPPTFTNDTPSGLAGDFSLQFAAGQRVVVPDPTEVLALDPANPDFTIQAWLKFATPSGRSVFFYNNGPGGAVSASVFTDRSAFVTTLGVKDQSSAAIIPDDGKWHHMAVVHENGKEFRFYIDGVLADTQPYTGSVIFTRTNQIFYIGAEFNGGLQYVGLLDRLRYSKGIVPPEQLDSKPVPRDARPTGAVYPPPTNGWTYILDGQKDAPGEDELGFTSLDGTWSHNNGSDQWDGSKLGGTLVSGATFGAGNAPGGVGSITENGVTYLRMQDPGDPRNYGFPDPYSNRKIYLGHDITAEGAPDTLLDDGVTLSFRARIPTPRNTQTPPDQLYLSGGTTPKPYPDAGDGYLTSDGGKGNVGIKQLAGGIISFSLTVTNDNFDDSVAGGATANFAGLTMNRLNGTAVATAVNFDSPGEFRGVGLDPTAWHEFWITIKADT
;
A
#
# COMPACT_ATOMS: atom_id res chain seq x y z
N MET A 1 -48.81 63.13 -50.88
CA MET A 1 -50.07 62.86 -51.61
C MET A 1 -50.50 61.44 -51.29
N LYS A 2 -51.76 61.28 -50.87
CA LYS A 2 -52.36 60.05 -50.33
C LYS A 2 -52.48 58.95 -51.39
N THR A 3 -52.32 57.69 -50.98
CA THR A 3 -53.08 56.57 -51.56
C THR A 3 -53.27 55.47 -50.50
N GLN A 4 -54.31 55.66 -49.69
CA GLN A 4 -55.09 54.56 -49.11
C GLN A 4 -55.99 53.98 -50.21
N LYS A 5 -56.30 52.68 -50.14
CA LYS A 5 -57.68 52.24 -49.91
C LYS A 5 -57.79 50.76 -49.55
N ASN A 6 -58.55 50.56 -48.47
CA ASN A 6 -59.06 49.32 -47.92
C ASN A 6 -59.89 48.52 -48.93
N ASN A 7 -59.99 47.21 -48.71
CA ASN A 7 -61.30 46.57 -48.53
C ASN A 7 -61.17 45.22 -47.78
N ARG A 8 -62.01 45.08 -46.73
CA ARG A 8 -62.38 43.79 -46.12
C ARG A 8 -63.51 43.17 -46.95
N VAL A 9 -63.67 41.84 -46.86
CA VAL A 9 -64.88 41.12 -46.38
C VAL A 9 -64.71 39.59 -46.62
N ASN A 10 -64.81 38.82 -45.52
CA ASN A 10 -65.46 37.49 -45.25
C ASN A 10 -65.41 36.36 -46.31
N HIS A 11 -65.39 35.04 -46.04
CA HIS A 11 -65.60 34.20 -44.84
C HIS A 11 -65.21 32.72 -45.19
N LEU A 12 -65.09 31.89 -44.13
CA LEU A 12 -65.16 30.41 -44.03
C LEU A 12 -63.91 29.52 -44.27
N GLY A 13 -63.57 28.73 -43.24
CA GLY A 13 -63.04 27.37 -43.41
C GLY A 13 -62.02 26.87 -42.38
N HIS A 14 -62.48 26.07 -41.40
CA HIS A 14 -61.77 24.98 -40.67
C HIS A 14 -60.51 25.33 -39.85
N SER A 15 -60.63 25.47 -38.52
CA SER A 15 -60.49 24.42 -37.49
C SER A 15 -59.04 23.99 -37.21
N LEU A 16 -58.48 24.43 -36.08
CA LEU A 16 -57.85 23.56 -35.07
C LEU A 16 -57.70 24.35 -33.77
N ARG A 17 -58.29 23.84 -32.69
CA ARG A 17 -58.23 24.40 -31.33
C ARG A 17 -56.93 23.93 -30.67
N LEU A 18 -56.15 24.87 -30.12
CA LEU A 18 -55.22 24.57 -29.02
C LEU A 18 -55.59 25.51 -27.86
N GLN A 19 -56.18 24.94 -26.80
CA GLN A 19 -56.56 25.67 -25.60
C GLN A 19 -55.29 26.07 -24.82
N MET A 20 -55.16 27.37 -24.58
CA MET A 20 -54.21 27.98 -23.66
C MET A 20 -54.96 28.25 -22.34
N ALA A 21 -54.47 27.71 -21.22
CA ALA A 21 -54.89 28.17 -19.90
C ALA A 21 -53.79 27.93 -18.85
N MET A 22 -53.33 29.06 -18.25
CA MET A 22 -52.92 29.24 -16.84
C MET A 22 -51.67 28.48 -16.34
N LEU A 23 -50.86 28.95 -15.38
CA LEU A 23 -50.60 30.23 -14.69
C LEU A 23 -49.36 29.95 -13.81
N ALA A 24 -48.44 30.91 -13.70
CA ALA A 24 -47.49 31.16 -12.60
C ALA A 24 -46.81 29.99 -11.82
N ALA A 25 -45.48 29.90 -11.92
CA ALA A 25 -44.60 29.40 -10.85
C ALA A 25 -43.22 30.09 -10.93
N GLY A 26 -42.62 30.33 -9.76
CA GLY A 26 -41.63 31.38 -9.49
C GLY A 26 -40.27 31.27 -10.17
N ILE A 27 -39.68 32.44 -10.40
CA ILE A 27 -38.27 32.59 -10.75
C ILE A 27 -37.48 32.39 -9.45
N VAL A 28 -36.91 31.19 -9.28
CA VAL A 28 -35.79 30.97 -8.39
C VAL A 28 -34.56 31.55 -9.09
N LEU A 29 -34.03 32.65 -8.55
CA LEU A 29 -32.75 33.19 -8.96
C LEU A 29 -31.67 32.21 -8.48
N ALA A 30 -31.28 31.29 -9.36
CA ALA A 30 -30.13 30.42 -9.11
C ALA A 30 -28.87 31.31 -9.08
N VAL A 31 -28.37 31.58 -7.88
CA VAL A 31 -27.00 32.02 -7.68
C VAL A 31 -26.13 30.83 -8.09
N PHE A 32 -25.67 30.83 -9.33
CA PHE A 32 -24.54 29.99 -9.72
C PHE A 32 -23.32 30.54 -8.99
N CYS A 33 -23.04 30.00 -7.80
CA CYS A 33 -21.68 29.93 -7.32
C CYS A 33 -20.92 29.11 -8.36
N LEU A 34 -20.17 29.77 -9.24
CA LEU A 34 -19.05 29.13 -9.90
C LEU A 34 -18.09 28.69 -8.79
N ALA A 35 -18.23 27.45 -8.34
CA ALA A 35 -17.09 26.75 -7.78
C ALA A 35 -16.04 26.77 -8.89
N ALA A 36 -14.97 27.54 -8.69
CA ALA A 36 -13.78 27.43 -9.50
C ALA A 36 -13.41 25.94 -9.49
N HIS A 37 -13.53 25.31 -10.65
CA HIS A 37 -13.07 23.95 -10.80
C HIS A 37 -11.56 24.02 -10.60
N SER A 38 -11.08 23.59 -9.44
CA SER A 38 -9.68 23.29 -9.22
C SER A 38 -9.30 22.30 -10.32
N VAL A 39 -8.50 22.76 -11.28
CA VAL A 39 -7.86 21.85 -12.23
C VAL A 39 -7.05 20.89 -11.36
N SER A 40 -7.38 19.60 -11.41
CA SER A 40 -6.63 18.56 -10.69
C SER A 40 -5.14 18.72 -10.99
N ALA A 41 -4.29 18.63 -9.97
CA ALA A 41 -2.86 18.74 -10.16
C ALA A 41 -2.37 17.72 -11.20
N GLN A 42 -1.46 18.15 -12.06
CA GLN A 42 -0.82 17.29 -13.06
C GLN A 42 0.61 17.03 -12.64
N THR A 43 0.96 15.75 -12.44
CA THR A 43 2.36 15.35 -12.23
C THR A 43 3.13 15.59 -13.53
N LEU A 44 4.14 16.46 -13.48
CA LEU A 44 5.04 16.79 -14.58
C LEU A 44 6.25 15.84 -14.62
N MET A 45 6.71 15.44 -13.44
CA MET A 45 7.86 14.55 -13.27
C MET A 45 7.56 13.54 -12.16
N ALA A 46 7.88 12.28 -12.41
CA ALA A 46 7.88 11.22 -11.42
C ALA A 46 9.09 10.30 -11.67
N PHE A 47 10.08 10.32 -10.80
CA PHE A 47 11.17 9.34 -10.78
C PHE A 47 10.92 8.35 -9.66
N ASN A 48 10.64 7.10 -10.03
CA ASN A 48 10.42 6.01 -9.08
C ASN A 48 11.72 5.30 -8.69
N PHE A 49 12.82 5.50 -9.44
CA PHE A 49 14.12 4.87 -9.17
C PHE A 49 14.12 3.33 -9.18
N ASN A 50 13.15 2.72 -9.86
CA ASN A 50 12.94 1.26 -9.93
C ASN A 50 13.76 0.55 -11.02
N GLU A 51 14.77 1.19 -11.62
CA GLU A 51 15.65 0.55 -12.60
C GLU A 51 16.53 -0.54 -11.99
N GLY A 52 16.86 -0.42 -10.68
CA GLY A 52 17.60 -1.40 -9.89
C GLY A 52 19.08 -1.56 -10.26
N THR A 53 19.49 -1.19 -11.47
CA THR A 53 20.87 -1.19 -11.97
C THR A 53 21.04 -0.13 -13.06
N GLY A 54 22.29 0.16 -13.45
CA GLY A 54 22.60 1.04 -14.59
C GLY A 54 23.22 2.37 -14.18
N THR A 55 23.19 3.34 -15.09
CA THR A 55 23.88 4.64 -14.95
C THR A 55 22.95 5.84 -15.18
N ASN A 56 21.65 5.58 -15.24
CA ASN A 56 20.62 6.55 -15.55
C ASN A 56 19.34 6.22 -14.79
N VAL A 57 18.49 7.23 -14.69
CA VAL A 57 17.12 7.14 -14.18
C VAL A 57 16.18 7.74 -15.21
N THR A 58 14.97 7.21 -15.32
CA THR A 58 13.98 7.62 -16.31
C THR A 58 12.68 7.99 -15.60
N SER A 59 12.05 9.09 -16.00
CA SER A 59 10.73 9.43 -15.47
C SER A 59 9.70 8.38 -15.87
N ALA A 60 8.66 8.18 -15.07
CA ALA A 60 7.65 7.15 -15.30
C ALA A 60 6.95 7.27 -16.67
N ASP A 61 6.88 8.48 -17.24
CA ASP A 61 6.32 8.73 -18.58
C ASP A 61 7.36 8.68 -19.71
N GLY A 62 8.63 8.42 -19.40
CA GLY A 62 9.74 8.32 -20.34
C GLY A 62 10.26 9.64 -20.92
N LYS A 63 9.73 10.80 -20.50
CA LYS A 63 10.10 12.09 -21.10
C LYS A 63 11.43 12.66 -20.60
N LEU A 64 11.83 12.31 -19.38
CA LEU A 64 13.03 12.82 -18.74
C LEU A 64 13.98 11.66 -18.44
N VAL A 65 15.24 11.80 -18.82
CA VAL A 65 16.30 10.82 -18.53
C VAL A 65 17.43 11.53 -17.81
N GLY A 66 17.65 11.15 -16.56
CA GLY A 66 18.75 11.60 -15.74
C GLY A 66 19.97 10.71 -15.90
N THR A 67 21.16 11.29 -15.97
CA THR A 67 22.43 10.57 -16.04
C THR A 67 23.27 10.81 -14.79
N PHE A 68 23.97 9.78 -14.32
CA PHE A 68 24.78 9.87 -13.12
C PHE A 68 26.07 10.65 -13.38
N VAL A 69 26.40 11.59 -12.49
CA VAL A 69 27.69 12.28 -12.53
C VAL A 69 28.72 11.44 -11.79
N VAL A 70 29.72 10.92 -12.51
CA VAL A 70 30.67 9.93 -11.98
C VAL A 70 31.92 10.52 -11.33
N THR A 71 32.10 11.85 -11.35
CA THR A 71 33.32 12.49 -10.82
C THR A 71 33.58 12.19 -9.34
N ASN A 72 32.52 11.95 -8.55
CA ASN A 72 32.59 11.55 -7.14
C ASN A 72 32.03 10.13 -6.92
N GLY A 73 32.13 9.28 -7.95
CA GLY A 73 31.38 8.03 -8.04
C GLY A 73 29.90 8.25 -8.40
N PRO A 74 29.24 7.28 -9.04
CA PRO A 74 27.81 7.38 -9.32
C PRO A 74 26.95 7.11 -8.07
N PRO A 75 25.75 7.71 -7.97
CA PRO A 75 24.68 7.17 -7.14
C PRO A 75 24.43 5.68 -7.43
N THR A 76 23.92 4.94 -6.45
CA THR A 76 23.67 3.49 -6.57
C THR A 76 22.24 3.13 -6.21
N PHE A 77 21.64 2.20 -6.97
CA PHE A 77 20.34 1.65 -6.61
C PHE A 77 20.46 0.71 -5.41
N THR A 78 19.43 0.67 -4.57
CA THR A 78 19.36 -0.23 -3.40
C THR A 78 17.96 -0.82 -3.27
N ASN A 79 17.85 -1.95 -2.56
CA ASN A 79 16.59 -2.58 -2.19
C ASN A 79 16.06 -2.11 -0.82
N ASP A 80 16.72 -1.14 -0.18
CA ASP A 80 16.18 -0.44 0.98
C ASP A 80 15.19 0.60 0.44
N THR A 81 13.90 0.32 0.52
CA THR A 81 12.85 1.19 -0.03
C THR A 81 11.75 1.41 1.00
N PRO A 82 10.90 2.44 0.81
CA PRO A 82 9.73 2.65 1.66
C PRO A 82 8.83 1.41 1.72
N SER A 83 8.60 0.74 0.58
CA SER A 83 7.67 -0.38 0.49
C SER A 83 8.27 -1.71 0.97
N GLY A 84 9.59 -1.86 0.83
CA GLY A 84 10.29 -3.11 1.06
C GLY A 84 9.89 -4.25 0.11
N LEU A 85 9.10 -3.99 -0.93
CA LEU A 85 8.61 -5.00 -1.89
C LEU A 85 9.70 -5.42 -2.87
N ALA A 86 9.63 -6.66 -3.34
CA ALA A 86 10.55 -7.13 -4.38
C ALA A 86 10.37 -6.33 -5.69
N GLY A 87 11.48 -5.91 -6.29
CA GLY A 87 11.49 -5.13 -7.53
C GLY A 87 11.22 -3.64 -7.36
N ASP A 88 11.01 -3.18 -6.13
CA ASP A 88 11.07 -1.77 -5.75
C ASP A 88 12.51 -1.42 -5.39
N PHE A 89 13.00 -0.27 -5.86
CA PHE A 89 14.36 0.21 -5.58
C PHE A 89 14.35 1.69 -5.22
N SER A 90 15.34 2.10 -4.45
CA SER A 90 15.62 3.51 -4.17
C SER A 90 16.98 3.90 -4.73
N LEU A 91 17.25 5.21 -4.82
CA LEU A 91 18.55 5.72 -5.23
C LEU A 91 19.33 6.27 -4.04
N GLN A 92 20.52 5.71 -3.78
CA GLN A 92 21.44 6.15 -2.76
C GLN A 92 22.41 7.21 -3.30
N PHE A 93 22.54 8.31 -2.56
CA PHE A 93 23.52 9.36 -2.79
C PHE A 93 24.54 9.40 -1.65
N ALA A 94 25.83 9.38 -2.02
CA ALA A 94 26.94 9.76 -1.15
C ALA A 94 27.35 11.22 -1.41
N ALA A 95 28.28 11.73 -0.59
CA ALA A 95 28.79 13.09 -0.72
C ALA A 95 29.29 13.41 -2.15
N GLY A 96 28.80 14.50 -2.72
CA GLY A 96 29.18 15.02 -4.03
C GLY A 96 28.54 14.30 -5.23
N GLN A 97 27.69 13.30 -4.99
CA GLN A 97 26.99 12.57 -6.04
C GLN A 97 25.72 13.31 -6.46
N ARG A 98 25.38 13.25 -7.75
CA ARG A 98 24.16 13.84 -8.29
C ARG A 98 23.75 13.19 -9.60
N VAL A 99 22.49 13.39 -9.96
CA VAL A 99 21.95 13.09 -11.29
C VAL A 99 21.77 14.41 -12.05
N VAL A 100 22.15 14.42 -13.32
CA VAL A 100 21.93 15.53 -14.26
C VAL A 100 20.78 15.16 -15.18
N VAL A 101 19.74 15.98 -15.24
CA VAL A 101 18.56 15.72 -16.06
C VAL A 101 18.35 16.88 -17.05
N PRO A 102 18.60 16.67 -18.35
CA PRO A 102 18.21 17.61 -19.38
C PRO A 102 16.67 17.69 -19.50
N ASP A 103 16.15 18.91 -19.61
CA ASP A 103 14.74 19.20 -19.88
C ASP A 103 14.61 20.24 -21.01
N PRO A 104 15.04 19.92 -22.25
CA PRO A 104 15.01 20.86 -23.38
C PRO A 104 13.59 21.20 -23.85
N THR A 105 12.60 20.39 -23.47
CA THR A 105 11.18 20.59 -23.81
C THR A 105 10.39 21.25 -22.70
N GLU A 106 11.05 21.66 -21.61
CA GLU A 106 10.45 22.38 -20.49
C GLU A 106 9.28 21.62 -19.85
N VAL A 107 9.43 20.30 -19.67
CA VAL A 107 8.48 19.41 -19.00
C VAL A 107 8.10 19.95 -17.62
N LEU A 108 9.05 20.55 -16.90
CA LEU A 108 8.82 21.09 -15.55
C LEU A 108 8.16 22.48 -15.53
N ALA A 109 7.76 23.06 -16.68
CA ALA A 109 7.18 24.39 -16.69
C ALA A 109 5.82 24.45 -15.98
N LEU A 110 5.69 25.41 -15.05
CA LEU A 110 4.44 25.80 -14.42
C LEU A 110 3.64 26.75 -15.31
N ASP A 111 2.35 26.92 -14.98
CA ASP A 111 1.51 27.94 -15.59
C ASP A 111 1.87 29.34 -15.01
N PRO A 112 2.29 30.32 -15.83
CA PRO A 112 2.57 31.68 -15.34
C PRO A 112 1.35 32.39 -14.75
N ALA A 113 0.13 32.04 -15.16
CA ALA A 113 -1.09 32.59 -14.60
C ALA A 113 -1.43 31.96 -13.24
N ASN A 114 -1.01 30.72 -13.01
CA ASN A 114 -1.19 30.04 -11.73
C ASN A 114 -0.02 29.10 -11.38
N PRO A 115 1.08 29.63 -10.80
CA PRO A 115 2.27 28.86 -10.42
C PRO A 115 2.11 28.01 -9.16
N ASP A 116 0.91 27.50 -8.92
CA ASP A 116 0.72 26.46 -7.91
C ASP A 116 1.60 25.25 -8.26
N PHE A 117 2.22 24.66 -7.25
CA PHE A 117 3.01 23.45 -7.44
C PHE A 117 3.01 22.57 -6.21
N THR A 118 3.35 21.30 -6.42
CA THR A 118 3.63 20.36 -5.33
C THR A 118 4.93 19.61 -5.62
N ILE A 119 5.86 19.61 -4.66
CA ILE A 119 7.05 18.74 -4.69
C ILE A 119 6.88 17.70 -3.58
N GLN A 120 7.16 16.43 -3.87
CA GLN A 120 7.14 15.39 -2.85
C GLN A 120 8.16 14.28 -3.14
N ALA A 121 8.66 13.64 -2.08
CA ALA A 121 9.58 12.51 -2.17
C ALA A 121 9.57 11.68 -0.89
N TRP A 122 10.04 10.44 -0.99
CA TRP A 122 10.45 9.64 0.15
C TRP A 122 11.93 9.82 0.41
N LEU A 123 12.28 10.01 1.69
CA LEU A 123 13.62 10.35 2.13
C LEU A 123 14.03 9.44 3.29
N LYS A 124 15.25 8.92 3.27
CA LYS A 124 15.90 8.26 4.41
C LYS A 124 17.36 8.71 4.50
N PHE A 125 17.70 9.44 5.55
CA PHE A 125 18.97 10.14 5.66
C PHE A 125 19.39 10.33 7.12
N ALA A 126 20.69 10.53 7.32
CA ALA A 126 21.24 11.00 8.59
C ALA A 126 21.20 12.53 8.65
N THR A 127 21.09 13.09 9.86
CA THR A 127 21.01 14.53 10.07
C THR A 127 22.14 15.28 9.34
N PRO A 128 21.83 16.19 8.41
CA PRO A 128 22.84 16.79 7.55
C PRO A 128 23.61 17.89 8.29
N SER A 129 24.89 18.06 7.96
CA SER A 129 25.74 19.13 8.53
C SER A 129 25.47 20.52 7.93
N GLY A 130 24.59 20.62 6.93
CA GLY A 130 24.17 21.84 6.25
C GLY A 130 22.86 21.65 5.51
N ARG A 131 22.41 22.65 4.74
CA ARG A 131 21.28 22.47 3.82
C ARG A 131 21.61 21.37 2.80
N SER A 132 20.66 20.47 2.59
CA SER A 132 20.82 19.24 1.81
C SER A 132 19.73 19.18 0.73
N VAL A 133 20.12 19.40 -0.52
CA VAL A 133 19.22 19.60 -1.68
C VAL A 133 19.03 18.28 -2.40
N PHE A 134 17.79 17.77 -2.41
CA PHE A 134 17.45 16.55 -3.15
C PHE A 134 16.85 16.86 -4.52
N PHE A 135 16.29 18.05 -4.74
CA PHE A 135 15.77 18.49 -6.04
C PHE A 135 16.11 19.96 -6.31
N TYR A 136 16.74 20.24 -7.45
CA TYR A 136 17.16 21.59 -7.85
C TYR A 136 16.80 21.86 -9.31
N ASN A 137 15.74 22.65 -9.53
CA ASN A 137 15.34 23.13 -10.85
C ASN A 137 15.58 24.65 -10.96
N ASN A 138 16.70 25.03 -11.55
CA ASN A 138 16.99 26.43 -11.89
C ASN A 138 16.67 26.74 -13.37
N GLY A 139 15.72 25.99 -13.94
CA GLY A 139 15.37 26.06 -15.34
C GLY A 139 14.16 26.92 -15.68
N PRO A 140 13.81 27.00 -16.97
CA PRO A 140 12.67 27.77 -17.45
C PRO A 140 11.36 27.26 -16.83
N GLY A 141 10.35 28.13 -16.76
CA GLY A 141 9.00 27.73 -16.37
C GLY A 141 8.74 27.60 -14.86
N GLY A 142 9.75 27.78 -14.00
CA GLY A 142 9.55 27.86 -12.55
C GLY A 142 10.76 27.42 -11.73
N ALA A 143 11.60 28.36 -11.35
CA ALA A 143 12.83 28.06 -10.62
C ALA A 143 12.55 27.74 -9.15
N VAL A 144 12.73 26.47 -8.76
CA VAL A 144 12.41 25.95 -7.43
C VAL A 144 13.39 24.85 -7.01
N SER A 145 13.66 24.73 -5.71
CA SER A 145 14.36 23.59 -5.13
C SER A 145 13.69 23.11 -3.85
N ALA A 146 13.84 21.83 -3.54
CA ALA A 146 13.42 21.22 -2.28
C ALA A 146 14.61 20.59 -1.55
N SER A 147 14.60 20.69 -0.23
CA SER A 147 15.76 20.37 0.62
C SER A 147 15.32 19.98 2.02
N VAL A 148 16.26 19.43 2.78
CA VAL A 148 16.17 19.29 4.25
C VAL A 148 17.28 20.11 4.90
N PHE A 149 17.02 20.66 6.09
CA PHE A 149 17.97 21.50 6.82
C PHE A 149 18.66 20.75 7.98
N THR A 150 19.57 21.41 8.69
CA THR A 150 20.41 20.80 9.74
C THR A 150 19.65 20.27 10.95
N ASP A 151 18.44 20.77 11.16
CA ASP A 151 17.48 20.31 12.17
C ASP A 151 16.47 19.29 11.62
N ARG A 152 16.71 18.78 10.39
CA ARG A 152 15.82 17.89 9.62
C ARG A 152 14.50 18.53 9.21
N SER A 153 14.36 19.86 9.31
CA SER A 153 13.18 20.56 8.80
C SER A 153 13.10 20.47 7.27
N ALA A 154 11.88 20.31 6.78
CA ALA A 154 11.54 20.46 5.38
C ALA A 154 11.80 21.91 4.92
N PHE A 155 12.39 22.08 3.74
CA PHE A 155 12.80 23.38 3.22
C PHE A 155 12.50 23.49 1.72
N VAL A 156 12.02 24.66 1.29
CA VAL A 156 11.79 24.96 -0.13
C VAL A 156 12.40 26.30 -0.48
N THR A 157 12.94 26.42 -1.69
CA THR A 157 13.41 27.70 -2.22
C THR A 157 12.70 28.00 -3.53
N THR A 158 12.09 29.18 -3.63
CA THR A 158 11.78 29.80 -4.93
C THR A 158 13.05 30.53 -5.38
N LEU A 159 13.83 29.90 -6.26
CA LEU A 159 15.24 30.23 -6.47
C LEU A 159 15.48 31.67 -6.91
N GLY A 160 16.15 32.45 -6.06
CA GLY A 160 16.40 33.88 -6.26
C GLY A 160 15.27 34.80 -5.78
N VAL A 161 14.23 34.26 -5.14
CA VAL A 161 13.11 35.02 -4.55
C VAL A 161 13.07 34.80 -3.05
N LYS A 162 12.86 33.56 -2.59
CA LYS A 162 12.72 33.25 -1.17
C LYS A 162 13.27 31.87 -0.83
N ASP A 163 14.15 31.87 0.16
CA ASP A 163 14.51 30.69 0.96
C ASP A 163 13.49 30.56 2.09
N GLN A 164 12.70 29.47 2.08
CA GLN A 164 11.61 29.26 3.02
C GLN A 164 11.89 28.07 3.94
N SER A 165 12.17 28.39 5.20
CA SER A 165 12.19 27.43 6.30
C SER A 165 10.77 27.05 6.74
N SER A 166 10.64 25.89 7.37
CA SER A 166 9.42 25.44 8.05
C SER A 166 9.74 24.90 9.45
N ALA A 167 8.71 24.69 10.26
CA ALA A 167 8.79 23.92 11.49
C ALA A 167 8.48 22.42 11.28
N ALA A 168 8.29 21.98 10.04
CA ALA A 168 7.97 20.59 9.71
C ALA A 168 9.23 19.72 9.78
N ILE A 169 9.45 19.05 10.92
CA ILE A 169 10.61 18.20 11.19
C ILE A 169 10.36 16.77 10.71
N ILE A 170 11.31 16.21 9.96
CA ILE A 170 11.33 14.78 9.62
C ILE A 170 11.93 14.00 10.81
N PRO A 171 11.24 12.98 11.37
CA PRO A 171 11.74 12.21 12.52
C PRO A 171 13.13 11.59 12.30
N ASP A 172 13.91 11.47 13.37
CA ASP A 172 15.25 10.86 13.36
C ASP A 172 15.22 9.45 13.96
N ASP A 173 14.44 8.57 13.32
CA ASP A 173 14.26 7.18 13.74
C ASP A 173 14.95 6.16 12.81
N GLY A 174 15.69 6.67 11.82
CA GLY A 174 16.37 5.85 10.81
C GLY A 174 15.44 5.20 9.78
N LYS A 175 14.17 5.59 9.69
CA LYS A 175 13.19 5.06 8.74
C LYS A 175 13.00 5.97 7.53
N TRP A 176 12.23 5.46 6.57
CA TRP A 176 11.75 6.21 5.43
C TRP A 176 10.61 7.14 5.85
N HIS A 177 10.68 8.40 5.45
CA HIS A 177 9.61 9.38 5.64
C HIS A 177 9.23 10.04 4.32
N HIS A 178 7.94 10.31 4.16
CA HIS A 178 7.43 11.12 3.05
C HIS A 178 7.51 12.59 3.42
N MET A 179 8.04 13.41 2.52
CA MET A 179 8.00 14.86 2.62
C MET A 179 7.25 15.41 1.41
N ALA A 180 6.32 16.33 1.62
CA ALA A 180 5.73 17.15 0.57
C ALA A 180 5.68 18.64 0.91
N VAL A 181 5.82 19.46 -0.11
CA VAL A 181 5.59 20.92 -0.03
C VAL A 181 4.61 21.31 -1.11
N VAL A 182 3.48 21.90 -0.70
CA VAL A 182 2.44 22.43 -1.57
C VAL A 182 2.53 23.95 -1.55
N HIS A 183 2.68 24.55 -2.72
CA HIS A 183 2.60 26.00 -2.92
C HIS A 183 1.22 26.37 -3.46
N GLU A 184 0.52 27.25 -2.76
CA GLU A 184 -0.68 27.94 -3.24
C GLU A 184 -0.34 29.41 -3.50
N ASN A 185 -0.35 29.78 -4.77
CA ASN A 185 0.10 31.05 -5.29
C ASN A 185 -0.68 32.21 -4.65
N GLY A 186 0.07 33.21 -4.17
CA GLY A 186 -0.50 34.38 -3.51
C GLY A 186 -0.98 34.13 -2.07
N LYS A 187 -0.68 32.97 -1.48
CA LYS A 187 -1.16 32.61 -0.15
C LYS A 187 -0.08 32.02 0.75
N GLU A 188 0.38 30.80 0.48
CA GLU A 188 1.22 30.04 1.43
C GLU A 188 1.93 28.83 0.83
N PHE A 189 2.93 28.35 1.57
CA PHE A 189 3.42 26.99 1.50
C PHE A 189 2.80 26.15 2.62
N ARG A 190 2.45 24.90 2.32
CA ARG A 190 2.06 23.87 3.29
C ARG A 190 3.05 22.72 3.22
N PHE A 191 3.56 22.32 4.37
CA PHE A 191 4.55 21.25 4.51
C PHE A 191 3.89 20.04 5.16
N TYR A 192 4.05 18.88 4.53
CA TYR A 192 3.50 17.62 5.00
C TYR A 192 4.64 16.63 5.27
N ILE A 193 4.58 15.98 6.42
CA ILE A 193 5.45 14.85 6.78
C ILE A 193 4.54 13.63 6.94
N ASP A 194 4.86 12.55 6.25
CA ASP A 194 4.09 11.30 6.26
C ASP A 194 2.60 11.52 5.92
N GLY A 195 2.32 12.46 5.02
CA GLY A 195 0.97 12.84 4.59
C GLY A 195 0.21 13.74 5.58
N VAL A 196 0.76 14.03 6.76
CA VAL A 196 0.14 14.89 7.78
C VAL A 196 0.66 16.32 7.63
N LEU A 197 -0.25 17.31 7.65
CA LEU A 197 0.12 18.73 7.63
C LEU A 197 0.91 19.06 8.90
N ALA A 198 2.18 19.41 8.72
CA ALA A 198 3.11 19.68 9.82
C ALA A 198 3.34 21.18 10.03
N ASP A 199 3.30 21.99 8.96
CA ASP A 199 3.47 23.44 9.04
C ASP A 199 2.84 24.18 7.85
N THR A 200 2.47 25.44 8.08
CA THR A 200 1.97 26.36 7.04
C THR A 200 2.71 27.68 7.15
N GLN A 201 3.32 28.11 6.05
CA GLN A 201 4.11 29.34 5.98
C GLN A 201 3.51 30.32 4.98
N PRO A 202 3.04 31.50 5.42
CA PRO A 202 2.51 32.52 4.52
C PRO A 202 3.54 32.91 3.45
N TYR A 203 3.11 32.94 2.20
CA TYR A 203 3.93 33.30 1.07
C TYR A 203 3.06 33.80 -0.09
N THR A 204 3.16 35.09 -0.37
CA THR A 204 2.40 35.74 -1.44
C THR A 204 3.23 35.98 -2.71
N GLY A 205 4.52 35.59 -2.68
CA GLY A 205 5.41 35.67 -3.82
C GLY A 205 5.14 34.58 -4.87
N SER A 206 5.89 34.62 -5.97
CA SER A 206 5.82 33.63 -7.04
C SER A 206 7.19 32.96 -7.25
N VAL A 207 7.36 32.25 -8.36
CA VAL A 207 8.65 31.69 -8.82
C VAL A 207 9.23 32.56 -9.95
N ILE A 208 10.52 32.35 -10.26
CA ILE A 208 11.14 32.97 -11.44
C ILE A 208 10.89 32.11 -12.67
N PHE A 209 10.32 32.71 -13.71
CA PHE A 209 10.06 32.06 -15.01
C PHE A 209 11.13 32.34 -16.07
N THR A 210 11.98 33.35 -15.86
CA THR A 210 12.90 33.89 -16.87
C THR A 210 14.26 33.20 -16.90
N ARG A 211 14.45 32.11 -16.16
CA ARG A 211 15.67 31.30 -16.24
C ARG A 211 15.74 30.58 -17.59
N THR A 212 16.94 30.28 -18.04
CA THR A 212 17.19 29.68 -19.37
C THR A 212 17.90 28.33 -19.31
N ASN A 213 18.28 27.87 -18.11
CA ASN A 213 19.02 26.62 -17.97
C ASN A 213 18.09 25.41 -18.10
N GLN A 214 18.13 24.70 -19.22
CA GLN A 214 17.29 23.53 -19.48
C GLN A 214 17.82 22.24 -18.82
N ILE A 215 18.42 22.36 -17.64
CA ILE A 215 18.97 21.25 -16.87
C ILE A 215 18.59 21.43 -15.40
N PHE A 216 18.03 20.38 -14.81
CA PHE A 216 17.84 20.28 -13.38
C PHE A 216 18.68 19.14 -12.80
N TYR A 217 18.80 19.13 -11.48
CA TYR A 217 19.68 18.21 -10.75
C TYR A 217 18.90 17.52 -9.62
N ILE A 218 19.25 16.26 -9.38
CA ILE A 218 18.76 15.47 -8.24
C ILE A 218 19.96 15.12 -7.38
N GLY A 219 19.82 15.29 -6.07
CA GLY A 219 20.83 14.92 -5.08
C GLY A 219 21.92 15.98 -4.78
N ALA A 220 21.99 17.08 -5.53
CA ALA A 220 22.82 18.25 -5.20
C ALA A 220 22.43 19.45 -6.09
N GLU A 221 23.04 20.61 -5.84
CA GLU A 221 23.05 21.72 -6.80
C GLU A 221 23.96 21.43 -8.01
N PHE A 222 23.92 22.33 -9.01
CA PHE A 222 24.62 22.16 -10.30
C PHE A 222 26.13 21.90 -10.18
N ASN A 223 26.77 22.47 -9.16
CA ASN A 223 28.21 22.34 -8.88
C ASN A 223 28.55 21.21 -7.89
N GLY A 224 27.56 20.42 -7.46
CA GLY A 224 27.71 19.40 -6.42
C GLY A 224 27.70 19.93 -4.98
N GLY A 225 27.45 21.23 -4.79
CA GLY A 225 27.25 21.85 -3.48
C GLY A 225 25.89 21.49 -2.87
N LEU A 226 25.78 21.67 -1.55
CA LEU A 226 24.56 21.39 -0.76
C LEU A 226 23.99 19.99 -1.05
N GLN A 227 24.90 19.02 -1.08
CA GLN A 227 24.65 17.62 -1.39
C GLN A 227 23.58 16.98 -0.47
N TYR A 228 22.74 16.16 -1.09
CA TYR A 228 21.94 15.17 -0.39
C TYR A 228 22.76 13.90 -0.20
N VAL A 229 22.83 13.43 1.05
CA VAL A 229 23.48 12.17 1.42
C VAL A 229 22.44 11.31 2.13
N GLY A 230 22.04 10.23 1.49
CA GLY A 230 20.91 9.41 1.92
C GLY A 230 20.29 8.65 0.77
N LEU A 231 19.12 8.07 1.02
CA LEU A 231 18.32 7.34 0.06
C LEU A 231 17.11 8.18 -0.33
N LEU A 232 16.87 8.30 -1.63
CA LEU A 232 15.76 9.02 -2.23
C LEU A 232 14.89 8.04 -3.00
N ASP A 233 13.59 8.14 -2.82
CA ASP A 233 12.63 7.36 -3.59
C ASP A 233 11.42 8.22 -4.01
N ARG A 234 10.76 7.84 -5.13
CA ARG A 234 9.50 8.40 -5.63
C ARG A 234 9.46 9.93 -5.61
N LEU A 235 10.45 10.58 -6.24
CA LEU A 235 10.48 12.04 -6.38
C LEU A 235 9.46 12.50 -7.42
N ARG A 236 8.49 13.32 -7.01
CA ARG A 236 7.49 13.92 -7.91
C ARG A 236 7.48 15.44 -7.86
N TYR A 237 7.20 16.02 -9.02
CA TYR A 237 6.87 17.43 -9.17
C TYR A 237 5.59 17.59 -9.99
N SER A 238 4.63 18.32 -9.44
CA SER A 238 3.33 18.57 -10.05
C SER A 238 3.12 20.07 -10.23
N LYS A 239 2.48 20.44 -11.33
CA LYS A 239 1.78 21.74 -11.41
C LYS A 239 0.42 21.62 -10.75
N GLY A 240 0.04 22.63 -9.98
CA GLY A 240 -1.17 22.61 -9.16
C GLY A 240 -0.97 22.05 -7.75
N ILE A 241 -2.06 22.09 -6.99
CA ILE A 241 -2.16 21.60 -5.61
C ILE A 241 -2.57 20.13 -5.62
N VAL A 242 -1.68 19.24 -5.18
CA VAL A 242 -2.06 17.86 -4.86
C VAL A 242 -2.70 17.86 -3.47
N PRO A 243 -3.96 17.44 -3.32
CA PRO A 243 -4.60 17.42 -2.00
C PRO A 243 -3.99 16.31 -1.12
N PRO A 244 -4.06 16.43 0.22
CA PRO A 244 -3.35 15.53 1.14
C PRO A 244 -3.65 14.05 0.92
N GLU A 245 -4.90 13.69 0.66
CA GLU A 245 -5.34 12.31 0.39
C GLU A 245 -4.81 11.75 -0.94
N GLN A 246 -4.30 12.62 -1.82
CA GLN A 246 -3.64 12.26 -3.07
C GLN A 246 -2.12 12.46 -3.02
N LEU A 247 -1.53 12.73 -1.87
CA LEU A 247 -0.09 12.62 -1.71
C LEU A 247 0.35 11.15 -1.81
N ASP A 248 1.61 10.94 -2.16
CA ASP A 248 2.22 9.61 -2.23
C ASP A 248 2.80 9.17 -0.88
N SER A 249 2.11 9.48 0.21
CA SER A 249 2.59 9.26 1.57
C SER A 249 2.39 7.84 2.08
N LYS A 250 1.89 6.92 1.24
CA LYS A 250 1.84 5.49 1.57
C LYS A 250 3.14 4.78 1.16
N PRO A 251 3.74 3.95 2.03
CA PRO A 251 4.95 3.21 1.71
C PRO A 251 4.81 2.33 0.46
N VAL A 252 3.65 1.70 0.29
CA VAL A 252 3.34 0.89 -0.90
C VAL A 252 3.01 1.79 -2.11
N PRO A 253 3.68 1.63 -3.26
CA PRO A 253 3.33 2.35 -4.49
C PRO A 253 1.89 2.06 -4.92
N ARG A 254 1.21 3.06 -5.49
CA ARG A 254 -0.22 2.97 -5.82
C ARG A 254 -0.57 1.86 -6.81
N ASP A 255 0.35 1.58 -7.73
CA ASP A 255 0.25 0.59 -8.78
C ASP A 255 0.89 -0.76 -8.40
N ALA A 256 1.51 -0.85 -7.21
CA ALA A 256 2.13 -2.07 -6.73
C ALA A 256 1.10 -3.19 -6.56
N ARG A 257 1.50 -4.41 -6.94
CA ARG A 257 0.75 -5.65 -6.69
C ARG A 257 1.72 -6.83 -6.68
N PRO A 258 1.42 -7.91 -5.93
CA PRO A 258 2.21 -9.13 -5.98
C PRO A 258 2.34 -9.67 -7.41
N THR A 259 3.47 -10.32 -7.70
CA THR A 259 3.66 -10.99 -8.97
C THR A 259 2.58 -12.05 -9.19
N GLY A 260 1.93 -12.02 -10.35
CA GLY A 260 0.87 -12.95 -10.69
C GLY A 260 -0.51 -12.63 -10.09
N ALA A 261 -0.68 -11.45 -9.46
CA ALA A 261 -2.00 -10.94 -9.10
C ALA A 261 -2.82 -10.61 -10.37
N VAL A 262 -4.05 -11.11 -10.45
CA VAL A 262 -4.99 -10.89 -11.56
C VAL A 262 -5.81 -9.62 -11.38
N TYR A 263 -6.09 -9.18 -10.15
CA TYR A 263 -6.83 -7.94 -9.93
C TYR A 263 -5.91 -6.70 -9.99
N PRO A 264 -6.40 -5.57 -10.51
CA PRO A 264 -5.68 -4.29 -10.40
C PRO A 264 -5.73 -3.78 -8.94
N PRO A 265 -4.77 -2.94 -8.52
CA PRO A 265 -4.86 -2.24 -7.24
C PRO A 265 -6.15 -1.41 -7.14
N PRO A 266 -6.73 -1.24 -5.94
CA PRO A 266 -7.90 -0.40 -5.74
C PRO A 266 -7.59 1.08 -6.03
N THR A 267 -8.63 1.92 -6.17
CA THR A 267 -8.47 3.37 -6.25
C THR A 267 -7.74 3.86 -5.00
N ASN A 268 -6.53 4.43 -5.16
CA ASN A 268 -5.56 4.80 -4.11
C ASN A 268 -4.55 3.73 -3.70
N GLY A 269 -4.54 2.58 -4.37
CA GLY A 269 -3.57 1.51 -4.15
C GLY A 269 -3.77 0.75 -2.85
N TRP A 270 -2.94 -0.26 -2.65
CA TRP A 270 -2.94 -1.05 -1.43
C TRP A 270 -2.32 -0.26 -0.27
N THR A 271 -2.90 -0.38 0.92
CA THR A 271 -2.27 0.14 2.15
C THR A 271 -1.04 -0.69 2.53
N TYR A 272 -1.14 -2.02 2.36
CA TYR A 272 -0.11 -2.98 2.71
C TYR A 272 -0.15 -4.18 1.75
N ILE A 273 1.00 -4.79 1.47
CA ILE A 273 1.13 -6.00 0.64
C ILE A 273 2.14 -6.95 1.30
N LEU A 274 1.70 -8.16 1.66
CA LEU A 274 2.59 -9.29 1.91
C LEU A 274 2.76 -10.10 0.61
N ASP A 275 3.93 -10.04 -0.01
CA ASP A 275 4.21 -10.72 -1.30
C ASP A 275 4.74 -12.15 -1.14
N GLY A 276 4.91 -12.61 0.10
CA GLY A 276 5.39 -13.94 0.45
C GLY A 276 6.88 -14.19 0.22
N GLN A 277 7.68 -13.16 -0.11
CA GLN A 277 9.12 -13.28 -0.36
C GLN A 277 9.96 -13.28 0.91
N LYS A 278 9.41 -12.76 2.02
CA LYS A 278 10.12 -12.62 3.29
C LYS A 278 9.51 -13.51 4.36
N ASP A 279 10.36 -14.31 4.99
CA ASP A 279 10.02 -15.31 6.00
C ASP A 279 10.93 -15.24 7.22
N ALA A 280 11.42 -14.03 7.55
CA ALA A 280 12.28 -13.87 8.71
C ALA A 280 11.51 -14.29 9.99
N PRO A 281 12.13 -15.06 10.90
CA PRO A 281 11.48 -15.42 12.16
C PRO A 281 11.19 -14.19 13.03
N GLY A 282 11.99 -13.14 12.90
CA GLY A 282 11.94 -11.98 13.79
C GLY A 282 12.65 -12.27 15.12
N GLU A 283 12.35 -11.47 16.13
CA GLU A 283 12.81 -11.67 17.50
C GLU A 283 11.69 -12.32 18.32
N ASP A 284 12.04 -13.32 19.13
CA ASP A 284 11.07 -14.05 19.95
C ASP A 284 10.33 -13.13 20.92
N GLU A 285 9.02 -13.29 21.01
CA GLU A 285 8.12 -12.51 21.88
C GLU A 285 8.24 -10.97 21.75
N LEU A 286 8.88 -10.44 20.69
CA LEU A 286 9.16 -9.01 20.56
C LEU A 286 8.53 -8.41 19.29
N GLY A 287 7.49 -7.61 19.51
CA GLY A 287 6.96 -6.63 18.55
C GLY A 287 6.61 -7.21 17.17
N PHE A 288 6.60 -6.33 16.17
CA PHE A 288 6.38 -6.64 14.76
C PHE A 288 7.74 -6.75 14.07
N THR A 289 8.34 -7.94 14.03
CA THR A 289 9.69 -8.17 13.50
C THR A 289 9.79 -9.41 12.60
N SER A 290 8.73 -10.21 12.52
CA SER A 290 8.66 -11.42 11.70
C SER A 290 8.25 -11.11 10.25
N LEU A 291 8.43 -12.10 9.38
CA LEU A 291 8.17 -12.07 7.94
C LEU A 291 8.95 -10.96 7.24
N ASP A 292 8.27 -9.89 6.85
CA ASP A 292 8.86 -8.71 6.23
C ASP A 292 9.35 -7.65 7.22
N GLY A 293 9.34 -7.99 8.51
CA GLY A 293 9.68 -7.08 9.60
C GLY A 293 8.48 -6.30 10.13
N THR A 294 7.26 -6.65 9.72
CA THR A 294 6.03 -5.96 10.15
C THR A 294 4.98 -6.89 10.76
N TRP A 295 5.28 -8.19 10.88
CA TRP A 295 4.38 -9.17 11.49
C TRP A 295 4.86 -9.56 12.89
N SER A 296 3.92 -9.92 13.74
CA SER A 296 4.16 -10.43 15.07
C SER A 296 3.51 -11.79 15.23
N HIS A 297 4.22 -12.72 15.85
CA HIS A 297 3.66 -13.97 16.34
C HIS A 297 3.41 -13.93 17.86
N ASN A 298 3.71 -12.80 18.52
CA ASN A 298 3.48 -12.64 19.96
C ASN A 298 1.98 -12.45 20.25
N ASN A 299 1.30 -13.56 20.53
CA ASN A 299 -0.12 -13.58 20.90
C ASN A 299 -0.42 -14.47 22.14
N GLY A 300 0.63 -14.94 22.82
CA GLY A 300 0.55 -15.76 24.03
C GLY A 300 0.08 -17.21 23.85
N SER A 301 -0.26 -17.63 22.62
CA SER A 301 -0.65 -19.02 22.33
C SER A 301 0.09 -19.65 21.15
N ASP A 302 0.62 -18.85 20.23
CA ASP A 302 1.52 -19.28 19.15
C ASP A 302 2.71 -20.05 19.72
N GLN A 303 3.13 -21.11 19.02
CA GLN A 303 4.29 -21.93 19.39
C GLN A 303 5.29 -22.03 18.24
N TRP A 304 5.32 -21.06 17.32
CA TRP A 304 6.30 -21.06 16.23
C TRP A 304 7.72 -20.96 16.80
N ASP A 305 8.59 -21.86 16.38
CA ASP A 305 9.99 -21.92 16.81
C ASP A 305 10.93 -21.10 15.93
N GLY A 306 10.39 -20.37 14.94
CA GLY A 306 11.15 -19.64 13.94
C GLY A 306 11.68 -20.51 12.80
N SER A 307 11.38 -21.81 12.78
CA SER A 307 11.85 -22.72 11.74
C SER A 307 11.05 -22.59 10.44
N LYS A 308 11.73 -22.97 9.37
CA LYS A 308 11.14 -23.21 8.05
C LYS A 308 10.60 -24.64 7.99
N LEU A 309 9.89 -24.93 6.91
CA LEU A 309 9.28 -26.24 6.71
C LEU A 309 10.31 -27.34 6.40
N GLY A 310 10.08 -28.54 6.92
CA GLY A 310 10.90 -29.72 6.66
C GLY A 310 12.30 -29.69 7.29
N GLY A 311 13.25 -30.41 6.69
CA GLY A 311 14.62 -30.51 7.21
C GLY A 311 14.79 -31.56 8.31
N THR A 312 15.91 -31.49 9.04
CA THR A 312 16.19 -32.41 10.16
C THR A 312 15.52 -31.90 11.42
N LEU A 313 14.62 -32.68 12.00
CA LEU A 313 13.85 -32.23 13.15
C LEU A 313 14.71 -32.15 14.42
N VAL A 314 14.54 -31.09 15.20
CA VAL A 314 15.28 -30.84 16.44
C VAL A 314 14.31 -30.47 17.55
N SER A 315 14.24 -31.30 18.59
CA SER A 315 13.39 -31.08 19.76
C SER A 315 14.09 -30.22 20.83
N GLY A 316 13.30 -29.47 21.60
CA GLY A 316 13.76 -28.77 22.81
C GLY A 316 14.71 -27.61 22.52
N ALA A 317 14.51 -26.93 21.39
CA ALA A 317 15.39 -25.88 20.93
C ALA A 317 14.93 -24.49 21.38
N THR A 318 15.89 -23.56 21.42
CA THR A 318 15.62 -22.13 21.55
C THR A 318 15.03 -21.59 20.24
N PHE A 319 14.22 -20.54 20.32
CA PHE A 319 13.70 -19.84 19.14
C PHE A 319 14.80 -19.55 18.11
N GLY A 320 14.52 -19.83 16.83
CA GLY A 320 15.42 -19.69 15.69
C GLY A 320 16.52 -20.77 15.61
N ALA A 321 16.71 -21.60 16.63
CA ALA A 321 17.63 -22.74 16.62
C ALA A 321 16.90 -24.10 16.50
N GLY A 322 15.58 -24.08 16.64
CA GLY A 322 14.71 -25.25 16.52
C GLY A 322 14.40 -25.66 15.11
N ASN A 323 13.81 -26.85 15.03
CA ASN A 323 13.16 -27.32 13.83
C ASN A 323 12.10 -28.36 14.21
N ALA A 324 11.09 -27.93 14.97
CA ALA A 324 9.90 -28.73 15.20
C ALA A 324 9.15 -28.95 13.87
N PRO A 325 8.36 -30.02 13.72
CA PRO A 325 7.61 -30.27 12.49
C PRO A 325 6.72 -29.08 12.08
N GLY A 326 6.56 -28.80 10.79
CA GLY A 326 5.77 -27.66 10.31
C GLY A 326 6.60 -26.37 10.23
N GLY A 327 6.00 -25.23 10.58
CA GLY A 327 6.66 -23.92 10.58
C GLY A 327 6.22 -23.00 9.44
N VAL A 328 7.01 -21.97 9.17
CA VAL A 328 6.69 -20.90 8.21
C VAL A 328 7.87 -20.66 7.28
N GLY A 329 7.63 -20.63 5.97
CA GLY A 329 8.71 -20.43 5.01
C GLY A 329 8.26 -19.90 3.65
N SER A 330 9.10 -19.08 3.05
CA SER A 330 8.97 -18.60 1.69
C SER A 330 9.44 -19.69 0.73
N ILE A 331 8.58 -20.08 -0.21
CA ILE A 331 8.83 -21.14 -1.19
C ILE A 331 8.64 -20.58 -2.59
N THR A 332 9.63 -20.79 -3.46
CA THR A 332 9.52 -20.49 -4.89
C THR A 332 9.27 -21.75 -5.70
N GLU A 333 8.12 -21.81 -6.36
CA GLU A 333 7.75 -22.89 -7.29
C GLU A 333 7.25 -22.31 -8.60
N ASN A 334 7.76 -22.82 -9.73
CA ASN A 334 7.36 -22.39 -11.06
C ASN A 334 7.44 -20.86 -11.27
N GLY A 335 8.43 -20.22 -10.66
CA GLY A 335 8.66 -18.76 -10.75
C GLY A 335 7.71 -17.91 -9.89
N VAL A 336 6.88 -18.51 -9.04
CA VAL A 336 6.05 -17.82 -8.05
C VAL A 336 6.62 -18.11 -6.68
N THR A 337 6.97 -17.07 -5.94
CA THR A 337 7.26 -17.19 -4.51
C THR A 337 6.00 -16.93 -3.71
N TYR A 338 5.78 -17.73 -2.68
CA TYR A 338 4.66 -17.57 -1.74
C TYR A 338 5.10 -17.99 -0.34
N LEU A 339 4.41 -17.46 0.67
CA LEU A 339 4.59 -17.92 2.04
C LEU A 339 3.76 -19.19 2.27
N ARG A 340 4.38 -20.24 2.82
CA ARG A 340 3.67 -21.41 3.34
C ARG A 340 3.76 -21.42 4.85
N MET A 341 2.62 -21.65 5.49
CA MET A 341 2.51 -21.91 6.92
C MET A 341 1.96 -23.31 7.09
N GLN A 342 2.54 -24.11 7.98
CA GLN A 342 2.05 -25.44 8.28
C GLN A 342 2.02 -25.67 9.78
N ASP A 343 0.81 -25.81 10.32
CA ASP A 343 0.57 -26.38 11.64
C ASP A 343 0.43 -27.90 11.48
N PRO A 344 1.30 -28.72 12.10
CA PRO A 344 1.23 -30.17 11.98
C PRO A 344 0.25 -30.83 12.96
N GLY A 345 -0.40 -30.10 13.87
CA GLY A 345 -1.27 -30.63 14.93
C GLY A 345 -0.69 -30.44 16.34
N ASP A 346 -0.48 -31.53 17.09
CA ASP A 346 0.11 -31.51 18.43
C ASP A 346 1.44 -32.30 18.55
N PRO A 347 2.58 -31.71 18.12
CA PRO A 347 3.90 -32.32 18.23
C PRO A 347 4.37 -32.64 19.66
N ARG A 348 3.69 -32.12 20.69
CA ARG A 348 4.03 -32.40 22.10
C ARG A 348 3.86 -33.86 22.46
N ASN A 349 2.92 -34.56 21.82
CA ASN A 349 2.75 -36.01 21.98
C ASN A 349 3.91 -36.84 21.38
N TYR A 350 4.78 -36.20 20.61
CA TYR A 350 5.86 -36.84 19.83
C TYR A 350 7.25 -36.36 20.25
N GLY A 351 7.34 -35.73 21.43
CA GLY A 351 8.61 -35.29 22.00
C GLY A 351 9.05 -33.89 21.59
N PHE A 352 8.17 -33.05 21.01
CA PHE A 352 8.43 -31.63 20.74
C PHE A 352 7.59 -30.76 21.69
N PRO A 353 8.09 -30.43 22.90
CA PRO A 353 7.31 -29.72 23.91
C PRO A 353 7.01 -28.27 23.49
N ASP A 354 6.02 -27.66 24.15
CA ASP A 354 5.89 -26.19 24.16
C ASP A 354 6.90 -25.59 25.18
N PRO A 355 7.42 -24.37 24.95
CA PRO A 355 7.27 -23.59 23.73
C PRO A 355 8.04 -24.17 22.53
N TYR A 356 7.78 -23.63 21.33
CA TYR A 356 8.53 -23.93 20.11
C TYR A 356 8.23 -25.30 19.49
N SER A 357 6.94 -25.66 19.46
CA SER A 357 6.45 -26.93 18.88
C SER A 357 5.83 -26.77 17.49
N ASN A 358 5.76 -25.56 16.93
CA ASN A 358 5.14 -25.24 15.64
C ASN A 358 3.65 -25.53 15.51
N ARG A 359 2.95 -25.64 16.63
CA ARG A 359 1.48 -25.67 16.66
C ARG A 359 0.89 -24.29 16.90
N LYS A 360 -0.35 -24.09 16.47
CA LYS A 360 -1.14 -22.86 16.64
C LYS A 360 -0.44 -21.62 16.06
N ILE A 361 0.25 -21.81 14.93
CA ILE A 361 1.00 -20.72 14.29
C ILE A 361 0.02 -19.62 13.89
N TYR A 362 0.20 -18.42 14.42
CA TYR A 362 -0.69 -17.29 14.18
C TYR A 362 0.07 -15.97 14.17
N LEU A 363 0.16 -15.36 12.99
CA LEU A 363 0.84 -14.08 12.81
C LEU A 363 -0.18 -12.97 12.62
N GLY A 364 0.07 -11.82 13.25
CA GLY A 364 -0.71 -10.59 13.11
C GLY A 364 0.14 -9.43 12.60
N HIS A 365 -0.48 -8.55 11.82
CA HIS A 365 0.11 -7.31 11.33
C HIS A 365 -0.80 -6.15 11.71
N ASP A 366 -0.23 -5.06 12.20
CA ASP A 366 -0.96 -3.88 12.65
C ASP A 366 -1.06 -2.84 11.55
N ILE A 367 -2.14 -2.95 10.76
CA ILE A 367 -2.40 -2.04 9.63
C ILE A 367 -2.70 -0.58 10.05
N THR A 368 -2.86 -0.30 11.35
CA THR A 368 -3.00 1.08 11.84
C THR A 368 -1.68 1.84 11.77
N ALA A 369 -0.55 1.13 11.78
CA ALA A 369 0.79 1.71 11.57
C ALA A 369 0.94 2.32 10.17
N GLU A 370 0.17 1.83 9.19
CA GLU A 370 0.09 2.33 7.81
C GLU A 370 -1.08 3.31 7.60
N GLY A 371 -1.72 3.76 8.69
CA GLY A 371 -2.78 4.77 8.68
C GLY A 371 -4.18 4.24 8.41
N ALA A 372 -4.43 2.92 8.51
CA ALA A 372 -5.79 2.40 8.50
C ALA A 372 -6.54 2.80 9.80
N PRO A 373 -7.85 3.09 9.73
CA PRO A 373 -8.65 3.38 10.92
C PRO A 373 -8.85 2.11 11.76
N ASP A 374 -9.02 2.29 13.08
CA ASP A 374 -9.32 1.20 14.02
C ASP A 374 -10.79 0.72 13.95
N THR A 375 -11.61 1.38 13.11
CA THR A 375 -13.01 1.12 12.76
C THR A 375 -13.20 0.49 11.37
N LEU A 376 -12.15 -0.10 10.79
CA LEU A 376 -12.14 -0.51 9.37
C LEU A 376 -13.28 -1.46 8.93
N LEU A 377 -13.87 -2.28 9.80
CA LEU A 377 -14.99 -3.15 9.39
C LEU A 377 -16.28 -2.35 9.30
N ASP A 378 -16.40 -1.26 10.05
CA ASP A 378 -17.50 -0.31 10.00
C ASP A 378 -17.35 0.64 8.79
N ASP A 379 -16.13 1.14 8.53
CA ASP A 379 -15.84 2.05 7.41
C ASP A 379 -15.82 1.35 6.05
N GLY A 380 -15.55 0.04 6.07
CA GLY A 380 -15.38 -0.80 4.90
C GLY A 380 -13.90 -0.99 4.52
N VAL A 381 -13.60 -2.20 4.06
CA VAL A 381 -12.23 -2.61 3.72
C VAL A 381 -12.25 -3.54 2.52
N THR A 382 -11.22 -3.43 1.68
CA THR A 382 -10.92 -4.42 0.64
C THR A 382 -9.67 -5.17 1.01
N LEU A 383 -9.75 -6.50 0.99
CA LEU A 383 -8.63 -7.41 1.13
C LEU A 383 -8.55 -8.30 -0.11
N SER A 384 -7.33 -8.57 -0.56
CA SER A 384 -7.04 -9.56 -1.59
C SER A 384 -6.00 -10.53 -1.06
N PHE A 385 -6.22 -11.82 -1.30
CA PHE A 385 -5.20 -12.83 -1.06
C PHE A 385 -5.28 -13.93 -2.11
N ARG A 386 -4.13 -14.51 -2.42
CA ARG A 386 -4.02 -15.68 -3.30
C ARG A 386 -3.56 -16.87 -2.47
N ALA A 387 -4.36 -17.92 -2.43
CA ALA A 387 -4.13 -19.07 -1.56
C ALA A 387 -4.53 -20.39 -2.24
N ARG A 388 -4.02 -21.48 -1.68
CA ARG A 388 -4.42 -22.86 -1.95
C ARG A 388 -4.08 -23.75 -0.76
N ILE A 389 -4.71 -24.91 -0.67
CA ILE A 389 -4.30 -26.01 0.20
C ILE A 389 -3.19 -26.80 -0.52
N PRO A 390 -2.00 -26.98 0.08
CA PRO A 390 -0.98 -27.84 -0.49
C PRO A 390 -1.42 -29.30 -0.41
N THR A 391 -1.04 -30.10 -1.40
CA THR A 391 -1.18 -31.56 -1.43
C THR A 391 0.14 -32.16 -1.85
N PRO A 392 0.43 -33.44 -1.53
CA PRO A 392 1.67 -34.09 -1.95
C PRO A 392 1.92 -34.08 -3.48
N ARG A 393 0.89 -33.81 -4.29
CA ARG A 393 0.96 -33.82 -5.76
C ARG A 393 1.13 -32.44 -6.38
N ASN A 394 0.88 -31.37 -5.64
CA ASN A 394 0.80 -30.02 -6.20
C ASN A 394 1.93 -29.08 -5.74
N THR A 395 2.90 -29.57 -4.96
CA THR A 395 4.07 -28.81 -4.47
C THR A 395 5.36 -29.62 -4.70
N GLN A 396 6.46 -28.92 -4.96
CA GLN A 396 7.81 -29.47 -5.08
C GLN A 396 8.51 -29.56 -3.73
N THR A 397 8.10 -28.74 -2.76
CA THR A 397 8.51 -28.86 -1.36
C THR A 397 7.43 -29.67 -0.63
N PRO A 398 7.63 -30.95 -0.29
CA PRO A 398 6.57 -31.75 0.33
C PRO A 398 6.05 -31.11 1.64
N PRO A 399 4.75 -31.25 1.96
CA PRO A 399 4.25 -30.93 3.29
C PRO A 399 4.83 -31.88 4.33
N ASP A 400 5.05 -31.37 5.54
CA ASP A 400 5.49 -32.22 6.66
C ASP A 400 4.39 -33.20 7.08
N GLN A 401 4.80 -34.26 7.78
CA GLN A 401 3.87 -35.23 8.37
C GLN A 401 2.95 -34.56 9.39
N LEU A 402 1.77 -35.15 9.62
CA LEU A 402 0.85 -34.74 10.67
C LEU A 402 1.21 -35.38 12.00
N TYR A 403 1.20 -34.58 13.05
CA TYR A 403 1.52 -34.93 14.44
C TYR A 403 0.24 -34.81 15.27
N LEU A 404 -0.75 -35.63 14.96
CA LEU A 404 -2.10 -35.56 15.55
C LEU A 404 -2.11 -35.72 17.08
N SER A 405 -2.95 -34.97 17.76
CA SER A 405 -3.22 -35.04 19.20
C SER A 405 -3.57 -36.46 19.65
N GLY A 406 -2.95 -36.87 20.76
CA GLY A 406 -3.12 -38.20 21.34
C GLY A 406 -2.53 -39.36 20.52
N GLY A 407 -1.84 -39.09 19.41
CA GLY A 407 -1.11 -40.10 18.64
C GLY A 407 0.31 -40.35 19.18
N THR A 408 0.95 -41.40 18.64
CA THR A 408 2.31 -41.82 19.04
C THR A 408 3.26 -42.04 17.86
N THR A 409 2.75 -41.98 16.62
CA THR A 409 3.56 -42.03 15.39
C THR A 409 3.03 -41.01 14.37
N PRO A 410 3.89 -40.19 13.75
CA PRO A 410 3.46 -39.21 12.76
C PRO A 410 2.74 -39.87 11.59
N LYS A 411 1.71 -39.20 11.06
CA LYS A 411 0.94 -39.67 9.91
C LYS A 411 1.36 -38.94 8.62
N PRO A 412 1.28 -39.59 7.46
CA PRO A 412 1.45 -38.89 6.19
C PRO A 412 0.45 -37.73 6.05
N TYR A 413 0.88 -36.65 5.41
CA TYR A 413 -0.02 -35.56 5.04
C TYR A 413 -1.09 -36.06 4.05
N PRO A 414 -2.37 -35.66 4.17
CA PRO A 414 -3.44 -36.22 3.36
C PRO A 414 -3.29 -35.91 1.86
N ASP A 415 -3.59 -36.90 1.02
CA ASP A 415 -3.56 -36.79 -0.44
C ASP A 415 -4.51 -35.70 -0.99
N ALA A 416 -5.64 -35.51 -0.31
CA ALA A 416 -6.64 -34.50 -0.67
C ALA A 416 -6.26 -33.09 -0.21
N GLY A 417 -5.24 -32.95 0.64
CA GLY A 417 -4.98 -31.73 1.39
C GLY A 417 -5.60 -31.76 2.78
N ASP A 418 -5.22 -30.77 3.59
CA ASP A 418 -5.71 -30.53 4.94
C ASP A 418 -5.92 -29.01 5.06
N GLY A 419 -7.19 -28.60 5.12
CA GLY A 419 -7.59 -27.20 5.20
C GLY A 419 -7.83 -26.78 6.65
N TYR A 420 -8.75 -25.84 6.86
CA TYR A 420 -9.07 -25.39 8.21
C TYR A 420 -10.55 -25.06 8.38
N LEU A 421 -11.14 -25.60 9.44
CA LEU A 421 -12.49 -25.23 9.86
C LEU A 421 -12.40 -24.07 10.84
N THR A 422 -12.99 -22.93 10.48
CA THR A 422 -13.03 -21.74 11.34
C THR A 422 -13.48 -22.10 12.76
N SER A 423 -12.67 -21.76 13.76
CA SER A 423 -12.84 -22.20 15.16
C SER A 423 -12.36 -21.13 16.15
N ASP A 424 -12.36 -21.42 17.45
CA ASP A 424 -11.75 -20.58 18.50
C ASP A 424 -12.16 -19.10 18.49
N GLY A 425 -13.48 -18.88 18.37
CA GLY A 425 -14.06 -17.54 18.35
C GLY A 425 -14.04 -16.90 16.96
N GLY A 426 -14.14 -17.73 15.92
CA GLY A 426 -14.24 -17.26 14.55
C GLY A 426 -12.91 -17.01 13.84
N LYS A 427 -11.80 -17.57 14.31
CA LYS A 427 -10.49 -17.50 13.65
C LYS A 427 -10.43 -18.48 12.48
N GLY A 428 -9.85 -18.05 11.37
CA GLY A 428 -9.61 -18.86 10.18
C GLY A 428 -8.18 -18.68 9.67
N ASN A 429 -7.89 -19.14 8.45
CA ASN A 429 -6.54 -19.03 7.87
C ASN A 429 -6.11 -17.58 7.62
N VAL A 430 -7.04 -16.73 7.15
CA VAL A 430 -6.81 -15.30 6.91
C VAL A 430 -7.92 -14.53 7.59
N GLY A 431 -7.59 -13.57 8.45
CA GLY A 431 -8.57 -12.78 9.17
C GLY A 431 -8.25 -11.30 9.17
N ILE A 432 -9.31 -10.49 9.19
CA ILE A 432 -9.22 -9.05 9.40
C ILE A 432 -10.09 -8.66 10.59
N LYS A 433 -9.51 -7.90 11.53
CA LYS A 433 -10.16 -7.54 12.79
C LYS A 433 -10.17 -6.02 12.95
N GLN A 434 -11.03 -5.54 13.84
CA GLN A 434 -11.01 -4.15 14.30
C GLN A 434 -10.83 -4.07 15.83
N LEU A 435 -10.41 -2.91 16.34
CA LEU A 435 -10.00 -2.76 17.73
C LEU A 435 -11.18 -2.90 18.71
N ALA A 436 -12.35 -2.37 18.33
CA ALA A 436 -13.58 -2.46 19.11
C ALA A 436 -14.13 -3.89 19.25
N GLY A 437 -13.47 -4.88 18.64
CA GLY A 437 -13.87 -6.28 18.60
C GLY A 437 -14.52 -6.66 17.27
N GLY A 438 -14.54 -7.96 16.99
CA GLY A 438 -14.99 -8.51 15.71
C GLY A 438 -13.82 -8.88 14.80
N ILE A 439 -13.91 -10.07 14.23
CA ILE A 439 -13.01 -10.60 13.20
C ILE A 439 -13.87 -11.21 12.10
N ILE A 440 -13.51 -10.93 10.85
CA ILE A 440 -14.02 -11.68 9.69
C ILE A 440 -12.86 -12.49 9.16
N SER A 441 -13.02 -13.80 9.19
CA SER A 441 -12.02 -14.78 8.79
C SER A 441 -12.49 -15.60 7.61
N PHE A 442 -11.53 -16.04 6.82
CA PHE A 442 -11.69 -16.90 5.66
C PHE A 442 -10.79 -18.11 5.81
N SER A 443 -11.31 -19.28 5.43
CA SER A 443 -10.56 -20.54 5.47
C SER A 443 -10.83 -21.33 4.20
N LEU A 444 -9.79 -21.96 3.67
CA LEU A 444 -9.94 -22.97 2.63
C LEU A 444 -10.23 -24.32 3.28
N THR A 445 -11.17 -25.06 2.71
CA THR A 445 -11.60 -26.36 3.23
C THR A 445 -11.63 -27.40 2.13
N VAL A 446 -11.27 -28.63 2.44
CA VAL A 446 -11.61 -29.85 1.68
C VAL A 446 -12.72 -30.62 2.39
N THR A 447 -13.39 -31.52 1.66
CA THR A 447 -14.60 -32.20 2.16
C THR A 447 -14.39 -33.02 3.43
N ASN A 448 -13.16 -33.48 3.66
CA ASN A 448 -12.75 -34.36 4.77
C ASN A 448 -12.09 -33.61 5.94
N ASP A 449 -11.93 -32.29 5.87
CA ASP A 449 -11.44 -31.49 7.01
C ASP A 449 -12.37 -31.68 8.20
N ASN A 450 -11.83 -31.67 9.41
CA ASN A 450 -12.59 -31.80 10.64
C ASN A 450 -11.94 -30.96 11.75
N PHE A 451 -12.65 -30.74 12.85
CA PHE A 451 -12.15 -29.94 13.98
C PHE A 451 -11.16 -30.68 14.86
N ASP A 452 -11.02 -31.99 14.64
CA ASP A 452 -10.31 -32.84 15.56
C ASP A 452 -8.89 -33.07 15.06
N ASP A 453 -7.93 -32.45 15.75
CA ASP A 453 -6.53 -32.78 15.59
C ASP A 453 -6.21 -34.17 16.16
N SER A 454 -7.20 -34.93 16.68
CA SER A 454 -7.00 -36.25 17.28
C SER A 454 -7.08 -37.43 16.32
N VAL A 455 -6.61 -38.58 16.81
CA VAL A 455 -6.70 -39.87 16.11
C VAL A 455 -8.13 -40.43 15.98
N ALA A 456 -9.12 -39.89 16.69
CA ALA A 456 -10.50 -40.37 16.73
C ALA A 456 -11.41 -39.47 15.87
N GLY A 457 -11.47 -39.73 14.56
CA GLY A 457 -12.11 -38.85 13.56
C GLY A 457 -13.46 -38.22 13.97
N GLY A 458 -13.56 -36.90 13.73
CA GLY A 458 -14.75 -36.08 13.99
C GLY A 458 -15.65 -35.87 12.77
N ALA A 459 -16.69 -35.04 12.96
CA ALA A 459 -17.56 -34.61 11.86
C ALA A 459 -16.77 -33.83 10.81
N THR A 460 -16.96 -34.17 9.54
CA THR A 460 -16.24 -33.57 8.42
C THR A 460 -16.92 -32.33 7.87
N ALA A 461 -16.15 -31.49 7.19
CA ALA A 461 -16.59 -30.25 6.55
C ALA A 461 -17.76 -30.48 5.58
N ASN A 462 -17.70 -31.59 4.82
CA ASN A 462 -18.62 -31.91 3.72
C ASN A 462 -18.76 -30.78 2.69
N PHE A 463 -17.76 -29.92 2.59
CA PHE A 463 -17.68 -28.79 1.69
C PHE A 463 -16.23 -28.61 1.24
N ALA A 464 -16.03 -28.26 -0.03
CA ALA A 464 -14.73 -27.89 -0.55
C ALA A 464 -14.81 -26.49 -1.15
N GLY A 465 -13.95 -25.59 -0.68
CA GLY A 465 -13.89 -24.22 -1.16
C GLY A 465 -13.49 -23.20 -0.11
N LEU A 466 -13.77 -21.93 -0.39
CA LEU A 466 -13.58 -20.83 0.55
C LEU A 466 -14.80 -20.76 1.49
N THR A 467 -14.54 -20.70 2.78
CA THR A 467 -15.54 -20.54 3.83
C THR A 467 -15.26 -19.26 4.61
N MET A 468 -16.29 -18.70 5.23
CA MET A 468 -16.15 -17.61 6.19
C MET A 468 -16.91 -17.91 7.47
N ASN A 469 -16.79 -17.05 8.48
CA ASN A 469 -17.57 -17.15 9.72
C ASN A 469 -19.06 -17.42 9.46
N ARG A 470 -19.69 -18.20 10.34
CA ARG A 470 -21.15 -18.32 10.33
C ARG A 470 -21.78 -16.95 10.57
N LEU A 471 -22.79 -16.62 9.79
CA LEU A 471 -23.57 -15.41 10.04
C LEU A 471 -24.58 -15.70 11.14
N ASN A 472 -24.42 -15.03 12.28
CA ASN A 472 -25.25 -15.20 13.46
C ASN A 472 -25.77 -13.86 13.97
N GLY A 473 -26.66 -13.27 13.17
CA GLY A 473 -27.17 -11.91 13.40
C GLY A 473 -26.25 -10.82 12.86
N THR A 474 -26.58 -9.57 13.17
CA THR A 474 -25.88 -8.36 12.68
C THR A 474 -24.94 -7.74 13.72
N ALA A 475 -24.77 -8.38 14.88
CA ALA A 475 -23.87 -7.93 15.93
C ALA A 475 -22.72 -8.92 16.10
N VAL A 476 -21.62 -8.46 16.71
CA VAL A 476 -20.50 -9.33 17.10
C VAL A 476 -21.01 -10.45 18.01
N ALA A 477 -20.71 -11.69 17.65
CA ALA A 477 -21.18 -12.89 18.33
C ALA A 477 -20.06 -13.93 18.47
N THR A 478 -20.19 -14.83 19.45
CA THR A 478 -19.20 -15.89 19.73
C THR A 478 -19.52 -17.20 19.02
N ALA A 479 -20.79 -17.48 18.71
CA ALA A 479 -21.22 -18.64 17.93
C ALA A 479 -21.10 -18.35 16.43
N VAL A 480 -19.85 -18.29 15.95
CA VAL A 480 -19.48 -17.94 14.56
C VAL A 480 -18.47 -18.91 13.95
N ASN A 481 -18.17 -20.02 14.63
CA ASN A 481 -17.30 -21.09 14.13
C ASN A 481 -18.01 -21.89 13.05
N PHE A 482 -17.28 -22.70 12.28
CA PHE A 482 -17.82 -23.45 11.15
C PHE A 482 -18.96 -24.42 11.54
N ASP A 483 -18.93 -24.99 12.75
CA ASP A 483 -19.98 -25.87 13.32
C ASP A 483 -21.03 -25.13 14.16
N SER A 484 -20.86 -23.82 14.37
CA SER A 484 -21.79 -23.04 15.16
C SER A 484 -23.15 -22.91 14.47
N PRO A 485 -24.23 -22.67 15.24
CA PRO A 485 -25.50 -22.23 14.68
C PRO A 485 -25.33 -20.96 13.84
N GLY A 486 -26.15 -20.79 12.82
CA GLY A 486 -26.11 -19.64 11.93
C GLY A 486 -26.03 -20.03 10.46
N GLU A 487 -26.15 -19.02 9.59
CA GLU A 487 -26.11 -19.23 8.15
C GLU A 487 -24.71 -19.63 7.71
N PHE A 488 -24.60 -20.73 6.96
CA PHE A 488 -23.37 -21.12 6.28
C PHE A 488 -23.05 -20.14 5.15
N ARG A 489 -21.79 -19.75 5.02
CA ARG A 489 -21.32 -18.85 3.99
C ARG A 489 -20.04 -19.42 3.37
N GLY A 490 -20.11 -19.76 2.09
CA GLY A 490 -18.97 -20.30 1.37
C GLY A 490 -19.15 -20.26 -0.13
N VAL A 491 -18.03 -20.31 -0.84
CA VAL A 491 -17.94 -20.35 -2.30
C VAL A 491 -17.26 -21.66 -2.69
N GLY A 492 -18.00 -22.52 -3.39
CA GLY A 492 -17.49 -23.81 -3.84
C GLY A 492 -16.46 -23.63 -4.95
N LEU A 493 -15.30 -24.28 -4.77
CA LEU A 493 -14.17 -24.28 -5.71
C LEU A 493 -13.25 -25.46 -5.38
N ASP A 494 -12.28 -25.76 -6.25
CA ASP A 494 -11.19 -26.67 -5.90
C ASP A 494 -10.16 -25.92 -5.03
N PRO A 495 -10.10 -26.18 -3.71
CA PRO A 495 -9.24 -25.42 -2.80
C PRO A 495 -7.76 -25.76 -2.95
N THR A 496 -7.42 -26.83 -3.70
CA THR A 496 -6.04 -27.27 -3.92
C THR A 496 -5.38 -26.57 -5.12
N ALA A 497 -6.19 -25.87 -5.93
CA ALA A 497 -5.73 -24.97 -6.97
C ALA A 497 -5.49 -23.55 -6.42
N TRP A 498 -4.59 -22.80 -7.06
CA TRP A 498 -4.39 -21.39 -6.73
C TRP A 498 -5.61 -20.56 -7.12
N HIS A 499 -6.19 -19.85 -6.16
CA HIS A 499 -7.25 -18.86 -6.39
C HIS A 499 -6.84 -17.52 -5.79
N GLU A 500 -7.13 -16.43 -6.50
CA GLU A 500 -7.08 -15.09 -5.94
C GLU A 500 -8.49 -14.64 -5.57
N PHE A 501 -8.63 -14.18 -4.34
CA PHE A 501 -9.90 -13.74 -3.77
C PHE A 501 -9.88 -12.24 -3.61
N TRP A 502 -10.81 -11.54 -4.28
CA TRP A 502 -11.07 -10.12 -4.03
C TRP A 502 -12.30 -9.99 -3.14
N ILE A 503 -12.11 -9.48 -1.93
CA ILE A 503 -13.17 -9.40 -0.93
C ILE A 503 -13.32 -7.96 -0.49
N THR A 504 -14.53 -7.43 -0.61
CA THR A 504 -14.91 -6.11 -0.11
C THR A 504 -15.92 -6.27 1.02
N ILE A 505 -15.54 -5.84 2.21
CA ILE A 505 -16.37 -5.81 3.41
C ILE A 505 -16.92 -4.39 3.55
N LYS A 506 -18.21 -4.29 3.87
CA LYS A 506 -18.91 -3.03 4.13
C LYS A 506 -19.92 -3.27 5.25
N ALA A 507 -20.16 -2.26 6.06
CA ALA A 507 -21.27 -2.29 7.01
C ALA A 507 -22.62 -2.46 6.29
N ASP A 508 -23.54 -3.17 6.92
CA ASP A 508 -24.94 -3.21 6.49
C ASP A 508 -25.53 -1.80 6.59
N THR A 509 -26.13 -1.32 5.50
CA THR A 509 -26.73 0.03 5.41
C THR A 509 -28.21 0.04 5.76
#